data_AF-A0A966WZ09-F1
#
_entry.id   AF-A0A966WZ09-F1
#
_cell.length_a   1.000
_cell.length_b   1.000
_cell.length_c   1.000
_cell.angle_alpha   90.00
_cell.angle_beta   90.00
_cell.angle_gamma   90.00
#
_symmetry.space_group_name_H-M   'P 1'
#
loop_
_entity.id
_entity.type
_entity.pdbx_description
1 polymer ?
#
loop_
_entity_poly.entity_id
_entity_poly.type
_entity_poly.pdbx_seq_one_letter_code
_entity_poly.pdbx_strand_id
1 'polypeptide(L)' 'MKWEVVIGLETHTQLLTHSKIFSGASTQFGALPNSQACPVDLALPGVL' A
#
# COMPACT_ATOMS: atom_id res chain seq x y z
N MET A 1 -24.52 -6.48 -37.92
CA MET A 1 -24.26 -5.59 -36.78
C MET A 1 -22.77 -5.37 -36.69
N LYS A 2 -22.29 -4.13 -36.52
CA LYS A 2 -20.86 -3.82 -36.32
C LYS A 2 -20.72 -3.35 -34.88
N TRP A 3 -20.20 -4.21 -34.01
CA TRP A 3 -20.00 -3.89 -32.59
C TRP A 3 -18.55 -3.47 -32.34
N GLU A 4 -18.34 -2.63 -31.32
CA GLU A 4 -17.02 -2.21 -30.85
C GLU A 4 -16.79 -2.77 -29.44
N VAL A 5 -15.64 -3.40 -29.24
CA VAL A 5 -15.24 -3.94 -27.93
C VAL A 5 -14.36 -2.91 -27.23
N VAL A 6 -14.79 -2.45 -26.06
CA VAL A 6 -14.05 -1.51 -25.21
C VAL A 6 -13.74 -2.18 -23.89
N ILE A 7 -12.45 -2.24 -23.53
CA ILE A 7 -11.96 -2.87 -22.30
C ILE A 7 -11.05 -1.88 -21.58
N GLY A 8 -11.25 -1.72 -20.28
CA GLY A 8 -10.35 -1.02 -19.38
C GLY A 8 -9.78 -1.97 -18.34
N LEU A 9 -8.50 -1.79 -18.00
CA LEU A 9 -7.82 -2.54 -16.96
C LEU A 9 -7.20 -1.58 -15.95
N GLU A 10 -7.31 -1.92 -14.67
CA GLU A 10 -6.57 -1.27 -13.59
C GLU A 10 -5.65 -2.32 -12.94
N THR A 11 -4.37 -1.99 -12.82
CA THR A 11 -3.35 -2.90 -12.29
C THR A 11 -2.66 -2.26 -11.11
N HIS A 12 -2.48 -3.02 -10.03
CA HIS A 12 -1.67 -2.60 -8.89
C HIS A 12 -0.37 -3.40 -8.85
N THR A 13 0.72 -2.74 -8.48
CA THR A 13 2.01 -3.38 -8.22
C THR A 13 2.61 -2.80 -6.94
N GLN A 14 3.18 -3.67 -6.11
CA GLN A 14 3.83 -3.27 -4.87
C GLN A 14 5.33 -3.11 -5.11
N LEU A 15 5.86 -1.92 -4.84
CA LEU A 15 7.30 -1.70 -4.90
C LEU A 15 8.02 -2.49 -3.79
N LEU A 16 9.19 -3.05 -4.11
CA LEU A 16 10.02 -3.79 -3.16
C LEU A 16 10.90 -2.84 -2.32
N THR A 17 10.30 -1.79 -1.77
CA THR A 17 10.96 -0.86 -0.84
C THR A 17 11.14 -1.52 0.52
N HIS A 18 12.11 -1.06 1.31
CA HIS A 18 12.28 -1.53 2.70
C HIS A 18 11.31 -0.87 3.70
N SER A 19 10.84 0.35 3.39
CA SER A 19 9.91 1.12 4.20
C SER A 19 8.60 1.41 3.45
N LYS A 20 7.54 1.72 4.19
CA LYS A 20 6.28 2.22 3.64
C LYS A 20 6.48 3.58 2.98
N ILE A 21 5.50 3.97 2.15
CA ILE A 21 5.59 5.17 1.31
C ILE A 21 5.58 6.48 2.11
N PHE A 22 4.88 6.52 3.25
CA PHE A 22 4.76 7.72 4.10
C PHE A 22 5.32 7.52 5.53
N SER A 23 5.95 6.38 5.80
CA SER A 23 6.50 6.10 7.13
C SER A 23 7.73 5.21 7.06
N GLY A 24 8.57 5.25 8.10
CA GLY A 24 9.74 4.37 8.23
C GLY A 24 9.41 2.92 8.57
N ALA A 25 8.13 2.54 8.70
CA ALA A 25 7.74 1.20 9.06
C ALA A 25 8.02 0.20 7.93
N SER A 26 8.32 -1.06 8.28
CA SER A 26 8.70 -2.10 7.32
C SER A 26 7.54 -2.52 6.40
N THR A 27 7.88 -2.92 5.18
CA THR A 27 7.00 -3.56 4.18
C THR A 27 7.13 -5.09 4.16
N GLN A 28 7.96 -5.67 5.03
CA GLN A 28 8.29 -7.09 5.03
C GLN A 28 7.07 -7.95 5.40
N PHE A 29 6.79 -8.96 4.58
CA PHE A 29 5.74 -9.95 4.85
C PHE A 29 6.04 -10.85 6.07
N GLY A 30 4.99 -11.28 6.77
CA GLY A 30 5.05 -12.33 7.79
C GLY A 30 5.24 -11.87 9.23
N ALA A 31 5.17 -10.58 9.51
CA ALA A 31 5.27 -10.07 10.88
C ALA A 31 4.00 -10.33 11.72
N LEU A 32 4.12 -10.24 13.03
CA LEU A 32 2.99 -10.33 13.96
C LEU A 32 2.00 -9.17 13.73
N PRO A 33 0.70 -9.36 14.05
CA PRO A 33 -0.29 -8.29 13.94
C PRO A 33 0.16 -7.00 14.63
N ASN A 34 0.06 -5.88 13.91
CA ASN A 34 0.40 -4.52 14.36
C ASN A 34 1.86 -4.29 14.79
N SER A 35 2.77 -5.27 14.63
CA SER A 35 4.18 -5.12 15.02
C SER A 35 5.00 -4.22 14.08
N GLN A 36 4.51 -4.01 12.86
CA GLN A 36 5.10 -3.12 11.85
C GLN A 36 4.21 -1.88 11.60
N ALA A 37 3.47 -1.45 12.61
CA ALA A 37 2.73 -0.19 12.57
C ALA A 37 3.49 0.90 13.34
N CYS A 38 3.41 2.13 12.87
CA CYS A 38 3.90 3.31 13.57
C CYS A 38 2.77 4.36 13.72
N PRO A 39 2.99 5.47 14.45
CA PRO A 39 1.98 6.51 14.64
C PRO A 39 1.35 7.05 13.33
N VAL A 40 2.14 7.15 12.24
CA VAL A 40 1.64 7.55 10.91
C VAL A 40 0.69 6.50 10.33
N ASP A 41 1.06 5.22 10.39
CA ASP A 41 0.24 4.12 9.86
C ASP A 41 -1.08 3.96 10.64
N LEU A 42 -1.04 4.28 11.93
CA LEU A 42 -2.18 4.24 12.85
C LEU A 42 -3.02 5.52 12.82
N ALA A 43 -2.64 6.50 12.00
CA ALA A 43 -3.29 7.81 11.89
C ALA A 43 -3.50 8.49 13.25
N LEU A 44 -2.49 8.45 14.13
CA LEU A 44 -2.57 9.12 15.42
C LEU A 44 -2.59 10.65 15.22
N PRO A 45 -3.30 11.41 16.08
CA PRO A 45 -3.37 12.86 15.94
C PRO A 45 -1.98 13.53 15.99
N GLY A 46 -1.71 14.44 15.05
CA GLY A 46 -0.51 15.28 15.04
C GLY A 46 0.74 14.66 14.42
N VAL A 47 0.63 13.49 13.79
CA VAL A 47 1.74 12.84 13.07
C VAL A 47 1.88 13.38 11.65
N LEU A 48 3.13 13.46 11.16
CA LEU A 48 3.50 13.78 9.78
C LEU A 48 4.44 12.69 9.25
#